data_AF-A0A1F7JBU1-F1
#
_entry.id   AF-A0A1F7JBU1-F1
#
_cell.length_a   1.000
_cell.length_b   1.000
_cell.length_c   1.000
_cell.angle_alpha   90.00
_cell.angle_beta   90.00
_cell.angle_gamma   90.00
#
_symmetry.space_group_name_H-M   'P 1'
#
loop_
_entity.id
_entity.type
_entity.pdbx_description
1 polymer ?
#
loop_
_entity_poly.entity_id
_entity_poly.type
_entity_poly.pdbx_seq_one_letter_code
_entity_poly.pdbx_strand_id
1 'polypeptide(L)'
;MFDIRSIWTFLKKNFNRFDILLAVVLLVLFFVTRLINLEKLPIFCDEGIYIRWAKVAWKDASWRFISLTDGRQPLQTWLTIPFLKLFPTQALFAGRLFGVASGFAAITGIFALLYYLFNKRIAFIGSFLYIITPFFLFYDRMALADSAVNAGFVWILFFSILLIKNLRLDIALIFGLIAGLTLLTKSTARLFLGLSVLAPVINLFKNKKKFVLESVNYLILLGLVAFLALALYNIQRLSPFMHYIAEKNTTFVMTYAEFMKNPFAVFWHNLQIIPYYVFSELGYLVGILGVIGFAGLFKKDKGLALYLSSWLVLSFLAVAFFSKVIFPRYLIFFATMLLLTASFYVGQLKRSLSKLILAAAIIVSLYYGWIILFNQPLLPFPEIDRGQYIEGECAGYGTREIMEFARAKSADKPVILLAEGNFGLIGDMLNVHLLPGDRIDIRGFWPLEELQLLENQKEIGANNVYAVFSQRKIFPKEWPIKLIMKYDKPGARTAYYLFELLPKEQ
;
A
#
# COMPACT_ATOMS: atom_id res chain seq x y z
N MET A 1 16.04 -17.06 -28.49
CA MET A 1 15.94 -15.84 -29.31
C MET A 1 14.65 -15.13 -28.98
N PHE A 2 14.71 -13.83 -28.69
CA PHE A 2 13.53 -12.97 -28.60
C PHE A 2 13.04 -12.67 -30.02
N ASP A 3 11.79 -13.01 -30.34
CA ASP A 3 11.18 -12.71 -31.64
C ASP A 3 9.88 -11.94 -31.44
N ILE A 4 9.89 -10.66 -31.81
CA ILE A 4 8.72 -9.79 -31.70
C ILE A 4 7.54 -10.27 -32.56
N ARG A 5 7.81 -10.99 -33.66
CA ARG A 5 6.76 -11.58 -34.51
C ARG A 5 6.02 -12.69 -33.79
N SER A 6 6.70 -13.44 -32.92
CA SER A 6 6.05 -14.46 -32.08
C SER A 6 5.04 -13.84 -31.11
N ILE A 7 5.35 -12.67 -30.52
CA ILE A 7 4.44 -11.93 -29.63
C ILE A 7 3.23 -11.44 -30.43
N TRP A 8 3.45 -10.83 -31.59
CA TRP A 8 2.36 -10.34 -32.44
C TRP A 8 1.45 -11.47 -32.92
N THR A 9 2.04 -12.60 -33.34
CA THR A 9 1.30 -13.80 -33.72
C THR A 9 0.50 -14.37 -32.54
N PHE A 10 1.09 -14.41 -31.34
CA PHE A 10 0.37 -14.82 -30.13
C PHE A 10 -0.82 -13.89 -29.84
N LEU A 11 -0.63 -12.57 -29.91
CA LEU A 11 -1.70 -11.60 -29.66
C LEU A 11 -2.84 -11.76 -30.69
N LYS A 12 -2.51 -11.80 -31.99
CA LYS A 12 -3.51 -12.01 -33.06
C LYS A 12 -4.26 -13.34 -32.92
N LYS A 13 -3.58 -14.39 -32.47
CA LYS A 13 -4.17 -15.72 -32.29
C LYS A 13 -5.14 -15.77 -31.11
N ASN A 14 -4.83 -15.07 -30.01
CA ASN A 14 -5.57 -15.20 -28.76
C ASN A 14 -6.60 -14.09 -28.52
N PHE A 15 -6.39 -12.90 -29.10
CA PHE A 15 -7.18 -11.70 -28.87
C PHE A 15 -7.75 -11.16 -30.18
N ASN A 16 -9.07 -10.97 -30.22
CA ASN A 16 -9.75 -10.32 -31.34
C ASN A 16 -9.83 -8.80 -31.11
N ARG A 17 -10.36 -8.06 -32.09
CA ARG A 17 -10.50 -6.59 -32.00
C ARG A 17 -11.34 -6.14 -30.80
N PHE A 18 -12.36 -6.89 -30.43
CA PHE A 18 -13.20 -6.61 -29.27
C PHE A 18 -12.43 -6.80 -27.95
N ASP A 19 -11.61 -7.84 -27.85
CA ASP A 19 -10.76 -8.08 -26.68
C ASP A 19 -9.75 -6.93 -26.50
N ILE A 20 -9.17 -6.42 -27.60
CA ILE A 20 -8.25 -5.28 -27.58
C ILE A 20 -8.98 -4.02 -27.12
N LEU A 21 -10.16 -3.73 -27.69
CA LEU A 21 -10.99 -2.60 -27.26
C LEU A 21 -11.32 -2.69 -25.76
N LEU A 22 -11.70 -3.87 -25.29
CA LEU A 22 -11.98 -4.10 -23.88
C LEU A 22 -10.75 -3.88 -23.00
N ALA A 23 -9.57 -4.33 -23.41
CA ALA A 23 -8.32 -4.08 -22.70
C ALA A 23 -8.01 -2.58 -22.61
N VAL A 24 -8.22 -1.83 -23.71
CA VAL A 24 -8.05 -0.36 -23.74
C VAL A 24 -9.06 0.32 -22.81
N VAL A 25 -10.32 -0.09 -22.83
CA VAL A 25 -11.36 0.45 -21.94
C VAL A 25 -11.00 0.20 -20.47
N LEU A 26 -10.53 -1.00 -20.11
CA LEU A 26 -10.10 -1.30 -18.74
C LEU A 26 -8.86 -0.49 -18.35
N LEU A 27 -7.91 -0.28 -19.27
CA LEU A 27 -6.73 0.54 -19.03
C LEU A 27 -7.12 2.00 -18.74
N VAL A 28 -7.99 2.57 -19.58
CA VAL A 28 -8.52 3.92 -19.39
C VAL A 28 -9.29 4.00 -18.08
N LEU A 29 -10.18 3.04 -17.81
CA LEU A 29 -10.96 3.02 -16.57
C LEU A 29 -10.06 2.92 -15.33
N PHE A 30 -9.00 2.11 -15.37
CA PHE A 30 -8.01 2.02 -14.30
C PHE A 30 -7.39 3.41 -14.04
N PHE A 31 -6.80 4.05 -15.06
CA PHE A 31 -6.16 5.34 -14.86
C PHE A 31 -7.12 6.46 -14.49
N VAL A 32 -8.32 6.51 -15.09
CA VAL A 32 -9.36 7.48 -14.74
C VAL A 32 -9.75 7.35 -13.27
N THR A 33 -10.04 6.13 -12.81
CA THR A 33 -10.42 5.89 -11.41
C THR A 33 -9.27 6.09 -10.42
N ARG A 34 -8.02 5.93 -10.84
CA ARG A 34 -6.86 6.15 -9.95
C ARG A 34 -6.36 7.61 -9.98
N LEU A 35 -6.52 8.37 -11.05
CA LEU A 35 -5.93 9.71 -11.18
C LEU A 35 -6.91 10.86 -10.89
N ILE A 36 -8.21 10.69 -11.14
CA ILE A 36 -9.19 11.76 -10.84
C ILE A 36 -9.15 12.09 -9.36
N ASN A 37 -9.02 13.37 -9.00
CA ASN A 37 -9.00 13.86 -7.62
C ASN A 37 -7.96 13.17 -6.72
N LEU A 38 -6.80 12.80 -7.28
CA LEU A 38 -5.81 12.01 -6.55
C LEU A 38 -5.34 12.70 -5.26
N GLU A 39 -5.27 14.03 -5.21
CA GLU A 39 -4.85 14.80 -4.03
C GLU A 39 -6.02 15.27 -3.14
N LYS A 40 -7.27 14.90 -3.46
CA LYS A 40 -8.44 15.42 -2.74
C LYS A 40 -8.56 14.89 -1.31
N LEU A 41 -8.17 13.63 -1.07
CA LEU A 41 -8.01 13.14 0.29
C LEU A 41 -6.80 13.85 0.93
N PRO A 42 -6.93 14.46 2.12
CA PRO A 42 -5.80 15.07 2.81
C PRO A 42 -4.63 14.10 2.96
N ILE A 43 -3.42 14.65 3.04
CA ILE A 43 -2.22 13.84 3.20
C ILE A 43 -2.30 13.01 4.49
N PHE A 44 -1.95 11.73 4.41
CA PHE A 44 -1.82 10.87 5.58
C PHE A 44 -0.41 10.93 6.16
N CYS A 45 -0.26 10.77 7.48
CA CYS A 45 1.00 10.81 8.22
C CYS A 45 2.14 10.00 7.57
N ASP A 46 1.85 8.75 7.17
CA ASP A 46 2.84 7.87 6.54
C ASP A 46 3.24 8.41 5.15
N GLU A 47 2.31 9.00 4.39
CA GLU A 47 2.63 9.63 3.10
C GLU A 47 3.61 10.79 3.28
N GLY A 48 3.43 11.58 4.35
CA GLY A 48 4.32 12.69 4.72
C GLY A 48 5.78 12.23 4.85
N ILE A 49 6.04 11.24 5.69
CA ILE A 49 7.40 10.73 5.92
C ILE A 49 7.96 10.01 4.71
N TYR A 50 7.15 9.21 4.00
CA TYR A 50 7.62 8.47 2.81
C TYR A 50 8.03 9.41 1.68
N ILE A 51 7.24 10.45 1.42
CA ILE A 51 7.57 11.46 0.41
C ILE A 51 8.78 12.29 0.87
N ARG A 52 8.87 12.65 2.15
CA ARG A 52 10.04 13.36 2.70
C ARG A 52 11.33 12.55 2.52
N TRP A 53 11.31 11.27 2.86
CA TRP A 53 12.45 10.37 2.63
C TRP A 53 12.85 10.33 1.15
N ALA A 54 11.88 10.25 0.25
CA ALA A 54 12.16 10.25 -1.19
C ALA A 54 12.76 11.60 -1.65
N LYS A 55 12.31 12.74 -1.11
CA LYS A 55 12.92 14.05 -1.35
C LYS A 55 14.38 14.10 -0.87
N VAL A 56 14.66 13.60 0.33
CA VAL A 56 16.03 13.58 0.89
C VAL A 56 16.92 12.64 0.09
N ALA A 57 16.50 11.40 -0.13
CA ALA A 57 17.22 10.40 -0.93
C ALA A 57 17.45 10.82 -2.39
N TRP A 58 16.59 11.68 -2.94
CA TRP A 58 16.77 12.28 -4.25
C TRP A 58 17.91 13.30 -4.25
N LYS A 59 17.97 14.18 -3.25
CA LYS A 59 18.96 15.27 -3.19
C LYS A 59 20.32 14.83 -2.66
N ASP A 60 20.38 13.77 -1.86
CA ASP A 60 21.62 13.23 -1.34
C ASP A 60 21.65 11.69 -1.48
N ALA A 61 22.64 11.22 -2.25
CA ALA A 61 22.84 9.81 -2.52
C ALA A 61 23.22 8.99 -1.26
N SER A 62 23.84 9.62 -0.26
CA SER A 62 24.19 8.97 1.01
C SER A 62 22.95 8.57 1.80
N TRP A 63 21.84 9.28 1.61
CA TRP A 63 20.54 9.05 2.26
C TRP A 63 19.58 8.19 1.44
N ARG A 64 20.05 7.45 0.43
CA ARG A 64 19.19 6.51 -0.33
C ARG A 64 18.53 5.46 0.54
N PHE A 65 19.11 5.13 1.68
CA PHE A 65 18.55 4.16 2.64
C PHE A 65 17.92 4.84 3.87
N ILE A 66 17.55 6.12 3.79
CA ILE A 66 17.00 6.88 4.92
C ILE A 66 15.78 6.21 5.55
N SER A 67 14.95 5.50 4.80
CA SER A 67 13.79 4.77 5.35
C SER A 67 14.17 3.72 6.40
N LEU A 68 15.41 3.21 6.35
CA LEU A 68 15.91 2.26 7.35
C LEU A 68 16.10 2.90 8.72
N THR A 69 16.17 4.23 8.84
CA THR A 69 16.17 4.90 10.15
C THR A 69 14.87 4.68 10.94
N ASP A 70 13.79 4.25 10.26
CA ASP A 70 12.53 3.79 10.87
C ASP A 70 12.28 2.28 10.67
N GLY A 71 13.29 1.53 10.22
CA GLY A 71 13.15 0.10 9.92
C GLY A 71 12.25 -0.22 8.71
N ARG A 72 12.05 0.74 7.79
CA ARG A 72 11.26 0.55 6.56
C ARG A 72 12.17 0.25 5.37
N GLN A 73 11.82 -0.76 4.58
CA GLN A 73 12.60 -1.13 3.40
C GLN A 73 12.51 -0.06 2.29
N PRO A 74 13.55 0.11 1.45
CA PRO A 74 13.76 1.34 0.70
C PRO A 74 13.08 1.41 -0.67
N LEU A 75 12.46 0.33 -1.19
CA LEU A 75 11.98 0.33 -2.57
C LEU A 75 10.92 1.39 -2.84
N GLN A 76 9.99 1.60 -1.90
CA GLN A 76 8.99 2.67 -2.02
C GLN A 76 9.66 4.04 -2.14
N THR A 77 10.65 4.33 -1.28
CA THR A 77 11.42 5.57 -1.31
C THR A 77 12.09 5.74 -2.68
N TRP A 78 12.75 4.70 -3.19
CA TRP A 78 13.44 4.76 -4.49
C TRP A 78 12.51 4.96 -5.67
N LEU A 79 11.40 4.22 -5.72
CA LEU A 79 10.46 4.27 -6.84
C LEU A 79 9.57 5.52 -6.81
N THR A 80 9.55 6.27 -5.70
CA THR A 80 8.92 7.59 -5.62
C THR A 80 9.78 8.69 -6.26
N ILE A 81 11.12 8.55 -6.27
CA ILE A 81 12.05 9.58 -6.77
C ILE A 81 11.79 9.96 -8.24
N PRO A 82 11.58 9.04 -9.20
CA PRO A 82 11.26 9.41 -10.57
C PRO A 82 10.03 10.31 -10.69
N PHE A 83 8.97 10.04 -9.91
CA PHE A 83 7.77 10.87 -9.92
C PHE A 83 8.02 12.25 -9.32
N LEU A 84 8.83 12.35 -8.25
CA LEU A 84 9.23 13.65 -7.69
C LEU A 84 10.04 14.50 -8.68
N LYS A 85 10.83 13.87 -9.56
CA LYS A 85 11.54 14.57 -10.64
C LYS A 85 10.59 15.06 -11.73
N LEU A 86 9.55 14.28 -12.05
CA LEU A 86 8.55 14.65 -13.05
C LEU A 86 7.58 15.72 -12.54
N PHE A 87 7.26 15.72 -11.25
CA PHE A 87 6.31 16.62 -10.62
C PHE A 87 6.91 17.30 -9.37
N PRO A 88 7.96 18.13 -9.52
CA PRO A 88 8.72 18.69 -8.39
C PRO A 88 7.92 19.67 -7.53
N THR A 89 6.83 20.24 -8.04
CA THR A 89 5.94 21.18 -7.35
C THR A 89 4.67 20.52 -6.80
N GLN A 90 4.46 19.22 -7.04
CA GLN A 90 3.27 18.47 -6.62
C GLN A 90 3.72 17.16 -5.96
N ALA A 91 4.43 17.26 -4.84
CA ALA A 91 5.08 16.10 -4.23
C ALA A 91 4.08 15.06 -3.69
N LEU A 92 2.88 15.48 -3.24
CA LEU A 92 1.82 14.56 -2.85
C LEU A 92 1.30 13.76 -4.05
N PHE A 93 0.93 14.45 -5.14
CA PHE A 93 0.61 13.80 -6.41
C PHE A 93 1.71 12.82 -6.85
N ALA A 94 2.97 13.25 -6.85
CA ALA A 94 4.12 12.43 -7.21
C ALA A 94 4.26 11.18 -6.33
N GLY A 95 4.10 11.33 -5.02
CA GLY A 95 4.09 10.22 -4.08
C GLY A 95 2.96 9.23 -4.37
N ARG A 96 1.76 9.72 -4.63
CA ARG A 96 0.59 8.88 -4.92
C ARG A 96 0.69 8.16 -6.26
N LEU A 97 1.42 8.69 -7.25
CA LEU A 97 1.71 7.99 -8.51
C LEU A 97 2.50 6.68 -8.32
N PHE A 98 3.29 6.55 -7.25
CA PHE A 98 3.89 5.26 -6.88
C PHE A 98 2.83 4.20 -6.59
N GLY A 99 1.78 4.56 -5.82
CA GLY A 99 0.64 3.70 -5.56
C GLY A 99 -0.08 3.31 -6.85
N VAL A 100 -0.32 4.28 -7.74
CA VAL A 100 -1.01 4.05 -9.03
C VAL A 100 -0.20 3.10 -9.92
N ALA A 101 1.12 3.30 -10.02
CA ALA A 101 2.01 2.44 -10.78
C ALA A 101 2.07 1.02 -10.21
N SER A 102 2.06 0.89 -8.88
CA SER A 102 2.03 -0.40 -8.18
C SER A 102 0.71 -1.13 -8.42
N GLY A 103 -0.42 -0.42 -8.36
CA GLY A 103 -1.73 -0.97 -8.71
C GLY A 103 -1.81 -1.42 -10.17
N PHE A 104 -1.12 -0.71 -11.07
CA PHE A 104 -1.00 -1.12 -12.47
C PHE A 104 -0.17 -2.40 -12.64
N ALA A 105 0.91 -2.54 -11.87
CA ALA A 105 1.66 -3.79 -11.80
C ALA A 105 0.80 -4.93 -11.22
N ALA A 106 -0.06 -4.67 -10.24
CA ALA A 106 -0.96 -5.68 -9.68
C ALA A 106 -2.02 -6.14 -10.70
N ILE A 107 -2.73 -5.23 -11.38
CA ILE A 107 -3.78 -5.62 -12.34
C ILE A 107 -3.22 -6.38 -13.55
N THR A 108 -2.02 -6.03 -14.02
CA THR A 108 -1.35 -6.77 -15.11
C THR A 108 -0.98 -8.19 -14.66
N GLY A 109 -0.50 -8.35 -13.42
CA GLY A 109 -0.27 -9.66 -12.81
C GLY A 109 -1.57 -10.47 -12.64
N ILE A 110 -2.66 -9.84 -12.23
CA ILE A 110 -3.98 -10.49 -12.07
C ILE A 110 -4.49 -10.97 -13.43
N PHE A 111 -4.41 -10.12 -14.47
CA PHE A 111 -4.78 -10.50 -15.82
C PHE A 111 -3.97 -11.70 -16.30
N ALA A 112 -2.63 -11.65 -16.17
CA ALA A 112 -1.73 -12.72 -16.58
C ALA A 112 -2.02 -14.03 -15.85
N LEU A 113 -2.16 -13.97 -14.51
CA LEU A 113 -2.47 -15.10 -13.66
C LEU A 113 -3.80 -15.77 -14.04
N LEU A 114 -4.88 -14.99 -14.15
CA LEU A 114 -6.21 -15.52 -14.48
C LEU A 114 -6.30 -16.02 -15.92
N TYR A 115 -5.63 -15.36 -16.86
CA TYR A 115 -5.53 -15.82 -18.24
C TYR A 115 -4.81 -17.16 -18.31
N TYR A 116 -3.68 -17.29 -17.61
CA TYR A 116 -2.88 -18.51 -17.57
C TYR A 116 -3.56 -19.68 -16.85
N LEU A 117 -4.24 -19.41 -15.74
CA LEU A 117 -4.95 -20.46 -14.98
C LEU A 117 -6.24 -20.91 -15.63
N PHE A 118 -6.96 -19.98 -16.28
CA PHE A 118 -8.31 -20.24 -16.77
C PHE A 118 -8.49 -19.87 -18.24
N ASN A 119 -8.80 -18.61 -18.53
CA ASN A 119 -9.03 -18.10 -19.89
C ASN A 119 -9.18 -16.57 -19.89
N LYS A 120 -9.22 -15.98 -21.09
CA LYS A 120 -9.39 -14.52 -21.28
C LYS A 120 -10.65 -13.94 -20.67
N ARG A 121 -11.78 -14.66 -20.68
CA ARG A 121 -13.04 -14.15 -20.09
C ARG A 121 -12.86 -13.92 -18.60
N ILE A 122 -12.28 -14.89 -17.89
CA ILE A 122 -12.02 -14.76 -16.45
C ILE A 122 -10.96 -13.69 -16.17
N ALA A 123 -9.94 -13.56 -17.02
CA ALA A 123 -8.94 -12.50 -16.90
C ALA A 123 -9.53 -11.09 -17.02
N PHE A 124 -10.41 -10.86 -18.01
CA PHE A 124 -11.13 -9.60 -18.17
C PHE A 124 -12.07 -9.33 -16.99
N ILE A 125 -12.80 -10.34 -16.51
CA ILE A 125 -13.67 -10.21 -15.33
C ILE A 125 -12.84 -9.82 -14.10
N GLY A 126 -11.72 -10.50 -13.85
CA GLY A 126 -10.91 -10.19 -12.66
C GLY A 126 -10.20 -8.86 -12.72
N SER A 127 -9.77 -8.44 -13.91
CA SER A 127 -9.23 -7.08 -14.11
C SER A 127 -10.30 -6.03 -13.87
N PHE A 128 -11.51 -6.25 -14.39
CA PHE A 128 -12.64 -5.36 -14.14
C PHE A 128 -13.02 -5.29 -12.66
N LEU A 129 -13.13 -6.44 -11.97
CA LEU A 129 -13.40 -6.48 -10.54
C LEU A 129 -12.30 -5.75 -9.75
N TYR A 130 -11.00 -5.96 -10.06
CA TYR A 130 -9.90 -5.24 -9.42
C TYR A 130 -10.06 -3.72 -9.52
N ILE A 131 -10.45 -3.22 -10.70
CA ILE A 131 -10.62 -1.78 -10.94
C ILE A 131 -11.74 -1.22 -10.06
N ILE A 132 -12.87 -1.90 -9.97
CA ILE A 132 -14.06 -1.36 -9.30
C ILE A 132 -14.08 -1.64 -7.78
N THR A 133 -13.37 -2.66 -7.30
CA THR A 133 -13.35 -3.03 -5.88
C THR A 133 -12.77 -1.91 -5.00
N PRO A 134 -13.49 -1.47 -3.95
CA PRO A 134 -13.10 -0.31 -3.13
C PRO A 134 -11.72 -0.46 -2.47
N PHE A 135 -11.42 -1.65 -1.95
CA PHE A 135 -10.14 -2.01 -1.34
C PHE A 135 -8.96 -1.57 -2.22
N PHE A 136 -8.90 -2.07 -3.46
CA PHE A 136 -7.80 -1.75 -4.38
C PHE A 136 -7.88 -0.32 -4.88
N LEU A 137 -9.09 0.19 -5.13
CA LEU A 137 -9.28 1.58 -5.56
C LEU A 137 -8.68 2.56 -4.56
N PHE A 138 -8.90 2.37 -3.25
CA PHE A 138 -8.37 3.27 -2.23
C PHE A 138 -6.85 3.16 -2.10
N TYR A 139 -6.30 1.97 -1.86
CA TYR A 139 -4.86 1.83 -1.59
C TYR A 139 -3.97 2.06 -2.81
N ASP A 140 -4.45 1.82 -4.03
CA ASP A 140 -3.71 2.19 -5.26
C ASP A 140 -3.61 3.71 -5.45
N ARG A 141 -4.37 4.50 -4.68
CA ARG A 141 -4.36 5.97 -4.74
C ARG A 141 -3.53 6.62 -3.63
N MET A 142 -3.00 5.83 -2.70
CA MET A 142 -2.23 6.31 -1.57
C MET A 142 -0.72 6.15 -1.83
N ALA A 143 0.09 7.06 -1.30
CA ALA A 143 1.55 6.96 -1.35
C ALA A 143 2.06 5.97 -0.28
N LEU A 144 1.57 4.73 -0.30
CA LEU A 144 1.89 3.66 0.66
C LEU A 144 2.54 2.47 -0.02
N ALA A 145 3.35 1.72 0.73
CA ALA A 145 3.99 0.49 0.24
C ALA A 145 2.98 -0.65 -0.04
N ASP A 146 1.77 -0.61 0.52
CA ASP A 146 0.84 -1.75 0.53
C ASP A 146 0.32 -2.12 -0.88
N SER A 147 0.14 -1.16 -1.79
CA SER A 147 -0.19 -1.45 -3.19
C SER A 147 0.96 -2.21 -3.89
N ALA A 148 2.23 -1.86 -3.61
CA ALA A 148 3.39 -2.58 -4.13
C ALA A 148 3.54 -3.98 -3.51
N VAL A 149 3.18 -4.14 -2.23
CA VAL A 149 3.11 -5.46 -1.58
C VAL A 149 2.05 -6.33 -2.26
N ASN A 150 0.90 -5.76 -2.62
CA ASN A 150 -0.14 -6.48 -3.36
C ASN A 150 0.32 -6.90 -4.76
N ALA A 151 1.00 -6.01 -5.50
CA ALA A 151 1.60 -6.35 -6.79
C ALA A 151 2.62 -7.49 -6.65
N GLY A 152 3.53 -7.38 -5.67
CA GLY A 152 4.50 -8.43 -5.39
C GLY A 152 3.85 -9.76 -5.02
N PHE A 153 2.79 -9.74 -4.20
CA PHE A 153 1.99 -10.92 -3.88
C PHE A 153 1.44 -11.62 -5.13
N VAL A 154 0.77 -10.87 -6.00
CA VAL A 154 0.20 -11.39 -7.26
C VAL A 154 1.27 -12.03 -8.13
N TRP A 155 2.40 -11.34 -8.33
CA TRP A 155 3.46 -11.83 -9.19
C TRP A 155 4.22 -13.00 -8.58
N ILE A 156 4.50 -13.00 -7.28
CA ILE A 156 5.12 -14.14 -6.58
C ILE A 156 4.22 -15.37 -6.72
N LEU A 157 2.91 -15.23 -6.50
CA LEU A 157 1.97 -16.34 -6.68
C LEU A 157 1.91 -16.80 -8.15
N PHE A 158 1.89 -15.88 -9.10
CA PHE A 158 1.87 -16.26 -10.50
C PHE A 158 3.12 -17.02 -10.90
N PHE A 159 4.29 -16.52 -10.52
CA PHE A 159 5.57 -17.15 -10.84
C PHE A 159 5.80 -18.46 -10.09
N SER A 160 5.28 -18.65 -8.87
CA SER A 160 5.33 -19.94 -8.19
C SER A 160 4.53 -21.01 -8.97
N ILE A 161 3.33 -20.66 -9.46
CA ILE A 161 2.49 -21.54 -10.27
C ILE A 161 3.12 -21.78 -11.65
N LEU A 162 3.66 -20.73 -12.27
CA LEU A 162 4.32 -20.83 -13.56
C LEU A 162 5.57 -21.70 -13.48
N LEU A 163 6.34 -21.60 -12.39
CA LEU A 163 7.54 -22.40 -12.17
C LEU A 163 7.21 -23.88 -11.98
N ILE A 164 6.25 -24.25 -11.13
CA ILE A 164 5.90 -25.69 -10.95
C ILE A 164 5.28 -26.31 -12.20
N LYS A 165 4.65 -25.52 -13.08
CA LYS A 165 4.07 -26.03 -14.34
C LYS A 165 5.07 -26.17 -15.48
N ASN A 166 6.22 -25.47 -15.43
CA ASN A 166 7.18 -25.45 -16.55
C ASN A 166 8.60 -25.92 -16.18
N LEU A 167 9.00 -25.78 -14.91
CA LEU A 167 10.33 -26.16 -14.38
C LEU A 167 11.51 -25.58 -15.17
N ARG A 168 11.44 -24.30 -15.53
CA ARG A 168 12.50 -23.63 -16.30
C ARG A 168 13.31 -22.66 -15.44
N LEU A 169 14.60 -22.57 -15.76
CA LEU A 169 15.54 -21.69 -15.08
C LEU A 169 15.21 -20.20 -15.26
N ASP A 170 14.85 -19.77 -16.47
CA ASP A 170 14.50 -18.37 -16.75
C ASP A 170 13.32 -17.88 -15.91
N ILE A 171 12.32 -18.72 -15.71
CA ILE A 171 11.17 -18.45 -14.82
C ILE A 171 11.64 -18.30 -13.37
N ALA A 172 12.54 -19.18 -12.90
CA ALA A 172 13.11 -19.09 -11.55
C ALA A 172 13.94 -17.82 -11.35
N LEU A 173 14.72 -17.38 -12.34
CA LEU A 173 15.50 -16.14 -12.27
C LEU A 173 14.58 -14.91 -12.14
N ILE A 174 13.56 -14.81 -13.01
CA ILE A 174 12.58 -13.70 -12.96
C ILE A 174 11.82 -13.73 -11.62
N PHE A 175 11.43 -14.92 -11.16
CA PHE A 175 10.77 -15.07 -9.88
C PHE A 175 11.65 -14.59 -8.72
N GLY A 176 12.94 -14.97 -8.69
CA GLY A 176 13.90 -14.49 -7.70
C GLY A 176 14.04 -12.97 -7.67
N LEU A 177 14.09 -12.33 -8.84
CA LEU A 177 14.15 -10.87 -8.95
C LEU A 177 12.89 -10.20 -8.41
N ILE A 178 11.70 -10.67 -8.79
CA ILE A 178 10.41 -10.14 -8.30
C ILE A 178 10.31 -10.31 -6.79
N ALA A 179 10.67 -11.48 -6.27
CA ALA A 179 10.64 -11.75 -4.84
C ALA A 179 11.64 -10.87 -4.07
N GLY A 180 12.85 -10.65 -4.61
CA GLY A 180 13.84 -9.75 -4.04
C GLY A 180 13.39 -8.29 -4.01
N LEU A 181 12.81 -7.79 -5.11
CA LEU A 181 12.21 -6.45 -5.14
C LEU A 181 11.07 -6.34 -4.12
N THR A 182 10.20 -7.35 -4.02
CA THR A 182 9.11 -7.33 -3.04
C THR A 182 9.64 -7.34 -1.59
N LEU A 183 10.74 -8.04 -1.33
CA LEU A 183 11.44 -8.01 -0.03
C LEU A 183 12.06 -6.64 0.29
N LEU A 184 12.46 -5.87 -0.73
CA LEU A 184 12.87 -4.47 -0.58
C LEU A 184 11.69 -3.50 -0.40
N THR A 185 10.45 -3.98 -0.53
CA THR A 185 9.23 -3.22 -0.19
C THR A 185 8.78 -3.48 1.25
N LYS A 186 8.65 -4.76 1.66
CA LYS A 186 8.15 -5.13 2.99
C LYS A 186 8.56 -6.54 3.40
N SER A 187 8.81 -6.74 4.70
CA SER A 187 9.14 -8.05 5.30
C SER A 187 8.11 -9.15 5.00
N THR A 188 6.84 -8.78 4.79
CA THR A 188 5.73 -9.70 4.49
C THR A 188 6.00 -10.56 3.25
N ALA A 189 6.85 -10.13 2.33
CA ALA A 189 7.23 -10.95 1.16
C ALA A 189 7.88 -12.30 1.54
N ARG A 190 8.49 -12.40 2.73
CA ARG A 190 9.01 -13.67 3.26
C ARG A 190 7.91 -14.72 3.44
N LEU A 191 6.72 -14.29 3.89
CA LEU A 191 5.55 -15.17 4.00
C LEU A 191 5.17 -15.70 2.61
N PHE A 192 5.16 -14.85 1.58
CA PHE A 192 4.79 -15.25 0.22
C PHE A 192 5.79 -16.24 -0.39
N LEU A 193 7.10 -16.02 -0.16
CA LEU A 193 8.14 -16.98 -0.54
C LEU A 193 7.99 -18.31 0.21
N GLY A 194 7.70 -18.27 1.52
CA GLY A 194 7.44 -19.47 2.32
C GLY A 194 6.25 -20.28 1.81
N LEU A 195 5.14 -19.62 1.48
CA LEU A 195 3.95 -20.25 0.89
C LEU A 195 4.21 -20.82 -0.51
N SER A 196 5.18 -20.26 -1.24
CA SER A 196 5.58 -20.77 -2.55
C SER A 196 6.20 -22.17 -2.47
N VAL A 197 6.73 -22.61 -1.32
CA VAL A 197 7.18 -23.99 -1.09
C VAL A 197 6.07 -25.01 -1.35
N LEU A 198 4.81 -24.62 -1.14
CA LEU A 198 3.65 -25.50 -1.29
C LEU A 198 3.15 -25.64 -2.74
N ALA A 199 3.77 -24.99 -3.73
CA ALA A 199 3.33 -25.06 -5.13
C ALA A 199 3.24 -26.48 -5.71
N PRO A 200 4.10 -27.46 -5.31
CA PRO A 200 3.95 -28.84 -5.76
C PRO A 200 2.58 -29.47 -5.46
N VAL A 201 1.83 -28.98 -4.46
CA VAL A 201 0.46 -29.43 -4.14
C VAL A 201 -0.46 -29.36 -5.38
N ILE A 202 -0.20 -28.45 -6.32
CA ILE A 202 -0.94 -28.35 -7.60
C ILE A 202 -0.90 -29.67 -8.39
N ASN A 203 0.19 -30.42 -8.31
CA ASN A 203 0.37 -31.67 -9.05
C ASN A 203 0.12 -32.92 -8.18
N LEU A 204 -0.27 -32.76 -6.90
CA LEU A 204 -0.44 -33.84 -5.92
C LEU A 204 -1.40 -34.94 -6.39
N PHE A 205 -2.54 -34.56 -6.96
CA PHE A 205 -3.59 -35.50 -7.40
C PHE A 205 -3.40 -36.01 -8.84
N LYS A 206 -2.23 -35.79 -9.44
CA LYS A 206 -1.91 -36.28 -10.78
C LYS A 206 -1.20 -37.63 -10.68
N ASN A 207 0.02 -37.75 -11.20
CA ASN A 207 0.80 -38.98 -11.20
C ASN A 207 1.85 -38.96 -10.08
N LYS A 208 1.84 -39.95 -9.17
CA LYS A 208 2.70 -40.01 -7.97
C LYS A 208 4.20 -39.97 -8.27
N LYS A 209 4.69 -40.75 -9.25
CA LYS A 209 6.14 -40.79 -9.58
C LYS A 209 6.59 -39.46 -10.19
N LYS A 210 5.77 -38.92 -11.10
CA LYS A 210 6.02 -37.62 -11.73
C LYS A 210 5.98 -36.48 -10.72
N PHE A 211 5.05 -36.52 -9.75
CA PHE A 211 4.93 -35.55 -8.67
C PHE A 211 6.23 -35.43 -7.86
N VAL A 212 6.86 -36.55 -7.45
CA VAL A 212 8.09 -36.50 -6.66
C VAL A 212 9.22 -35.80 -7.43
N LEU A 213 9.46 -36.20 -8.69
CA LEU A 213 10.51 -35.61 -9.51
C LEU A 213 10.27 -34.12 -9.79
N GLU A 214 9.04 -33.75 -10.15
CA GLU A 214 8.66 -32.34 -10.36
C GLU A 214 8.81 -31.52 -9.08
N SER A 215 8.48 -32.10 -7.91
CA SER A 215 8.64 -31.44 -6.61
C SER A 215 10.11 -31.16 -6.30
N VAL A 216 10.99 -32.15 -6.51
CA VAL A 216 12.43 -31.99 -6.28
C VAL A 216 13.00 -30.92 -7.21
N ASN A 217 12.71 -30.99 -8.51
CA ASN A 217 13.16 -30.00 -9.49
C ASN A 217 12.65 -28.59 -9.14
N TYR A 218 11.39 -28.48 -8.72
CA TYR A 218 10.81 -27.23 -8.27
C TYR A 218 11.54 -26.67 -7.04
N LEU A 219 11.82 -27.50 -6.03
CA LEU A 219 12.49 -27.06 -4.80
C LEU A 219 13.93 -26.62 -5.05
N ILE A 220 14.65 -27.27 -5.97
CA ILE A 220 15.99 -26.83 -6.42
C ILE A 220 15.90 -25.44 -7.04
N LEU A 221 14.97 -25.24 -7.97
CA LEU A 221 14.75 -23.95 -8.63
C LEU A 221 14.26 -22.87 -7.64
N LEU A 222 13.42 -23.24 -6.67
CA LEU A 222 12.98 -22.36 -5.59
C LEU A 222 14.14 -21.99 -4.65
N GLY A 223 15.10 -22.88 -4.45
CA GLY A 223 16.35 -22.57 -3.74
C GLY A 223 17.12 -21.44 -4.43
N LEU A 224 17.20 -21.46 -5.76
CA LEU A 224 17.78 -20.37 -6.54
C LEU A 224 16.96 -19.07 -6.45
N VAL A 225 15.63 -19.17 -6.51
CA VAL A 225 14.72 -18.03 -6.28
C VAL A 225 15.01 -17.38 -4.93
N ALA A 226 15.07 -18.19 -3.87
CA ALA A 226 15.33 -17.72 -2.51
C ALA A 226 16.73 -17.10 -2.39
N PHE A 227 17.75 -17.71 -2.99
CA PHE A 227 19.10 -17.16 -3.03
C PHE A 227 19.13 -15.77 -3.68
N LEU A 228 18.54 -15.61 -4.87
CA LEU A 228 18.47 -14.31 -5.56
C LEU A 228 17.68 -13.27 -4.79
N ALA A 229 16.54 -13.66 -4.23
CA ALA A 229 15.70 -12.77 -3.44
C ALA A 229 16.44 -12.26 -2.20
N LEU A 230 17.17 -13.14 -1.50
CA LEU A 230 17.99 -12.78 -0.36
C LEU A 230 19.23 -11.96 -0.77
N ALA A 231 19.87 -12.26 -1.90
CA ALA A 231 20.99 -11.48 -2.41
C ALA A 231 20.56 -10.02 -2.65
N LEU A 232 19.41 -9.79 -3.29
CA LEU A 232 18.82 -8.46 -3.46
C LEU A 232 18.45 -7.81 -2.12
N TYR A 233 17.81 -8.55 -1.22
CA TYR A 233 17.44 -8.04 0.10
C TYR A 233 18.67 -7.56 0.91
N ASN A 234 19.82 -8.22 0.75
CA ASN A 234 21.07 -7.89 1.43
C ASN A 234 21.72 -6.58 0.94
N ILE A 235 21.25 -5.96 -0.16
CA ILE A 235 21.70 -4.62 -0.57
C ILE A 235 21.47 -3.58 0.54
N GLN A 236 20.48 -3.79 1.42
CA GLN A 236 20.22 -2.93 2.56
C GLN A 236 21.35 -2.89 3.60
N ARG A 237 22.29 -3.85 3.59
CA ARG A 237 23.49 -3.85 4.46
C ARG A 237 24.45 -2.71 4.15
N LEU A 238 24.29 -2.04 3.02
CA LEU A 238 25.02 -0.81 2.71
C LEU A 238 24.65 0.35 3.65
N SER A 239 23.60 0.20 4.46
CA SER A 239 23.22 1.14 5.50
C SER A 239 23.47 0.53 6.89
N PRO A 240 23.98 1.33 7.87
CA PRO A 240 24.13 0.87 9.25
C PRO A 240 22.78 0.57 9.93
N PHE A 241 21.66 1.10 9.40
CA PHE A 241 20.34 1.05 10.03
C PHE A 241 19.52 -0.21 9.68
N MET A 242 20.06 -1.19 8.95
CA MET A 242 19.29 -2.39 8.55
C MET A 242 18.71 -3.16 9.74
N HIS A 243 19.36 -3.13 10.90
CA HIS A 243 18.92 -3.81 12.12
C HIS A 243 17.57 -3.26 12.65
N TYR A 244 17.27 -1.98 12.43
CA TYR A 244 15.99 -1.37 12.80
C TYR A 244 14.78 -2.01 12.12
N ILE A 245 14.95 -2.71 10.98
CA ILE A 245 13.86 -3.50 10.36
C ILE A 245 13.35 -4.55 11.36
N ALA A 246 14.26 -5.27 12.02
CA ALA A 246 13.89 -6.32 12.96
C ALA A 246 13.22 -5.72 14.20
N GLU A 247 13.77 -4.63 14.74
CA GLU A 247 13.22 -3.91 15.89
C GLU A 247 11.81 -3.36 15.59
N LYS A 248 11.64 -2.69 14.45
CA LYS A 248 10.33 -2.16 14.03
C LYS A 248 9.30 -3.27 13.88
N ASN A 249 9.67 -4.43 13.33
CA ASN A 249 8.73 -5.56 13.21
C ASN A 249 8.20 -6.02 14.58
N THR A 250 8.96 -5.87 15.67
CA THR A 250 8.49 -6.24 17.02
C THR A 250 7.34 -5.36 17.51
N THR A 251 7.10 -4.19 16.90
CA THR A 251 5.93 -3.36 17.24
C THR A 251 4.63 -3.92 16.66
N PHE A 252 4.71 -4.60 15.51
CA PHE A 252 3.55 -5.12 14.79
C PHE A 252 3.32 -6.61 15.00
N VAL A 253 4.36 -7.37 15.31
CA VAL A 253 4.34 -8.84 15.39
C VAL A 253 4.92 -9.29 16.72
N MET A 254 4.33 -10.33 17.31
CA MET A 254 4.80 -10.95 18.54
C MET A 254 6.22 -11.51 18.35
N THR A 255 7.07 -11.26 19.33
CA THR A 255 8.37 -11.93 19.45
C THR A 255 8.18 -13.39 19.84
N TYR A 256 9.20 -14.21 19.63
CA TYR A 256 9.18 -15.62 20.05
C TYR A 256 8.90 -15.77 21.56
N ALA A 257 9.51 -14.91 22.39
CA ALA A 257 9.30 -14.92 23.84
C ALA A 257 7.86 -14.55 24.23
N GLU A 258 7.29 -13.50 23.61
CA GLU A 258 5.89 -13.11 23.82
C GLU A 258 4.93 -14.27 23.45
N PHE A 259 5.19 -14.92 22.31
CA PHE A 259 4.37 -16.04 21.82
C PHE A 259 4.44 -17.24 22.77
N MET A 260 5.64 -17.67 23.18
CA MET A 260 5.79 -18.82 24.08
C MET A 260 5.14 -18.58 25.45
N LYS A 261 5.10 -17.32 25.92
CA LYS A 261 4.45 -16.97 27.18
C LYS A 261 2.91 -17.01 27.08
N ASN A 262 2.33 -16.54 25.97
CA ASN A 262 0.89 -16.57 25.75
C ASN A 262 0.54 -16.68 24.24
N PRO A 263 0.50 -17.89 23.67
CA PRO A 263 0.32 -18.09 22.22
C PRO A 263 -1.01 -17.56 21.66
N PHE A 264 -2.04 -17.44 22.50
CA PHE A 264 -3.39 -17.04 22.09
C PHE A 264 -3.74 -15.60 22.50
N ALA A 265 -2.76 -14.82 22.98
CA ALA A 265 -2.98 -13.46 23.50
C ALA A 265 -3.75 -12.56 22.52
N VAL A 266 -3.44 -12.65 21.23
CA VAL A 266 -4.06 -11.84 20.16
C VAL A 266 -4.98 -12.65 19.25
N PHE A 267 -4.95 -13.99 19.34
CA PHE A 267 -5.59 -14.89 18.38
C PHE A 267 -7.10 -14.68 18.26
N TRP A 268 -7.81 -14.67 19.39
CA TRP A 268 -9.28 -14.59 19.38
C TRP A 268 -9.79 -13.24 18.86
N HIS A 269 -9.11 -12.15 19.23
CA HIS A 269 -9.41 -10.83 18.70
C HIS A 269 -9.17 -10.80 17.18
N ASN A 270 -8.00 -11.25 16.74
CA ASN A 270 -7.61 -11.25 15.34
C ASN A 270 -8.52 -12.12 14.47
N LEU A 271 -9.01 -13.25 14.99
CA LEU A 271 -9.95 -14.15 14.32
C LEU A 271 -11.24 -13.42 13.89
N GLN A 272 -11.68 -12.43 14.67
CA GLN A 272 -12.87 -11.64 14.41
C GLN A 272 -12.60 -10.45 13.49
N ILE A 273 -11.52 -9.71 13.73
CA ILE A 273 -11.25 -8.46 13.01
C ILE A 273 -10.72 -8.69 11.58
N ILE A 274 -9.95 -9.76 11.33
CA ILE A 274 -9.38 -10.01 10.00
C ILE A 274 -10.49 -10.20 8.94
N PRO A 275 -11.50 -11.08 9.14
CA PRO A 275 -12.59 -11.20 8.18
C PRO A 275 -13.40 -9.91 8.06
N TYR A 276 -13.68 -9.22 9.17
CA TYR A 276 -14.43 -7.96 9.14
C TYR A 276 -13.73 -6.91 8.28
N TYR A 277 -12.44 -6.67 8.49
CA TYR A 277 -11.64 -5.71 7.71
C TYR A 277 -11.56 -6.09 6.24
N VAL A 278 -11.29 -7.35 5.91
CA VAL A 278 -11.19 -7.80 4.52
C VAL A 278 -12.53 -7.67 3.80
N PHE A 279 -13.63 -8.13 4.40
CA PHE A 279 -14.93 -8.13 3.74
C PHE A 279 -15.55 -6.73 3.62
N SER A 280 -15.41 -5.89 4.65
CA SER A 280 -15.93 -4.51 4.62
C SER A 280 -15.30 -3.70 3.49
N GLU A 281 -13.98 -3.73 3.35
CA GLU A 281 -13.28 -2.97 2.31
C GLU A 281 -13.39 -3.59 0.91
N LEU A 282 -13.67 -4.90 0.81
CA LEU A 282 -14.07 -5.54 -0.46
C LEU A 282 -15.49 -5.15 -0.92
N GLY A 283 -16.27 -4.44 -0.10
CA GLY A 283 -17.69 -4.15 -0.36
C GLY A 283 -18.60 -5.37 -0.17
N TYR A 284 -18.17 -6.37 0.62
CA TYR A 284 -18.81 -7.67 0.93
C TYR A 284 -19.08 -8.60 -0.25
N LEU A 285 -19.69 -8.11 -1.33
CA LEU A 285 -20.10 -8.91 -2.49
C LEU A 285 -18.91 -9.68 -3.10
N VAL A 286 -17.79 -9.01 -3.35
CA VAL A 286 -16.60 -9.67 -3.92
C VAL A 286 -16.03 -10.71 -2.96
N GLY A 287 -16.02 -10.43 -1.66
CA GLY A 287 -15.59 -11.38 -0.64
C GLY A 287 -16.45 -12.66 -0.62
N ILE A 288 -17.78 -12.50 -0.63
CA ILE A 288 -18.73 -13.63 -0.64
C ILE A 288 -18.56 -14.47 -1.92
N LEU A 289 -18.48 -13.82 -3.09
CA LEU A 289 -18.22 -14.50 -4.36
C LEU A 289 -16.87 -15.24 -4.35
N GLY A 290 -15.87 -14.68 -3.67
CA GLY A 290 -14.56 -15.29 -3.49
C GLY A 290 -14.62 -16.58 -2.70
N VAL A 291 -15.35 -16.60 -1.58
CA VAL A 291 -15.56 -17.82 -0.77
C VAL A 291 -16.29 -18.89 -1.58
N ILE A 292 -17.36 -18.53 -2.29
CA ILE A 292 -18.09 -19.47 -3.16
C ILE A 292 -17.16 -19.97 -4.29
N GLY A 293 -16.31 -19.09 -4.81
CA GLY A 293 -15.34 -19.42 -5.83
C GLY A 293 -14.29 -20.45 -5.39
N PHE A 294 -13.86 -20.44 -4.13
CA PHE A 294 -13.00 -21.50 -3.58
C PHE A 294 -13.70 -22.86 -3.65
N ALA A 295 -14.97 -22.93 -3.24
CA ALA A 295 -15.74 -24.18 -3.30
C ALA A 295 -15.92 -24.68 -4.75
N GLY A 296 -16.19 -23.76 -5.69
CA GLY A 296 -16.25 -24.07 -7.11
C GLY A 296 -14.91 -24.56 -7.68
N LEU A 297 -13.81 -23.92 -7.27
CA LEU A 297 -12.47 -24.27 -7.73
C LEU A 297 -12.06 -25.65 -7.22
N PHE A 298 -12.41 -25.99 -5.98
CA PHE A 298 -12.15 -27.31 -5.40
C PHE A 298 -12.80 -28.45 -6.20
N LYS A 299 -13.98 -28.21 -6.78
CA LYS A 299 -14.64 -29.18 -7.67
C LYS A 299 -13.95 -29.32 -9.03
N LYS A 300 -13.36 -28.23 -9.55
CA LYS A 300 -12.74 -28.19 -10.89
C LYS A 300 -11.29 -28.67 -10.89
N ASP A 301 -10.48 -28.18 -9.95
CA ASP A 301 -9.05 -28.48 -9.83
C ASP A 301 -8.66 -28.47 -8.36
N LYS A 302 -8.70 -29.66 -7.73
CA LYS A 302 -8.41 -29.85 -6.30
C LYS A 302 -7.00 -29.41 -5.92
N GLY A 303 -6.00 -29.65 -6.77
CA GLY A 303 -4.60 -29.30 -6.49
C GLY A 303 -4.41 -27.79 -6.45
N LEU A 304 -4.93 -27.09 -7.46
CA LEU A 304 -4.91 -25.63 -7.50
C LEU A 304 -5.73 -25.02 -6.36
N ALA A 305 -6.90 -25.58 -6.06
CA ALA A 305 -7.72 -25.12 -4.95
C ALA A 305 -7.01 -25.26 -3.61
N LEU A 306 -6.40 -26.41 -3.32
CA LEU A 306 -5.63 -26.62 -2.08
C LEU A 306 -4.44 -25.66 -1.99
N TYR A 307 -3.75 -25.40 -3.12
CA TYR A 307 -2.67 -24.44 -3.13
C TYR A 307 -3.17 -23.02 -2.82
N LEU A 308 -4.18 -22.51 -3.50
CA LEU A 308 -4.71 -21.17 -3.18
C LEU A 308 -5.31 -21.10 -1.77
N SER A 309 -5.95 -22.18 -1.30
CA SER A 309 -6.46 -22.27 0.06
C SER A 309 -5.34 -22.25 1.10
N SER A 310 -4.15 -22.82 0.82
CA SER A 310 -3.03 -22.75 1.75
C SER A 310 -2.52 -21.32 1.90
N TRP A 311 -2.49 -20.55 0.80
CA TRP A 311 -2.16 -19.12 0.85
C TRP A 311 -3.13 -18.31 1.69
N LEU A 312 -4.43 -18.59 1.58
CA LEU A 312 -5.46 -17.95 2.39
C LEU A 312 -5.39 -18.39 3.85
N VAL A 313 -5.47 -19.69 4.12
CA VAL A 313 -5.61 -20.23 5.48
C VAL A 313 -4.32 -20.10 6.29
N LEU A 314 -3.15 -20.43 5.73
CA LEU A 314 -1.90 -20.35 6.50
C LEU A 314 -1.49 -18.91 6.78
N SER A 315 -1.69 -18.00 5.82
CA SER A 315 -1.48 -16.57 6.08
C SER A 315 -2.46 -16.04 7.11
N PHE A 316 -3.74 -16.45 7.04
CA PHE A 316 -4.75 -16.06 8.01
C PHE A 316 -4.36 -16.49 9.42
N LEU A 317 -3.97 -17.76 9.58
CA LEU A 317 -3.51 -18.28 10.87
C LEU A 317 -2.25 -17.55 11.34
N ALA A 318 -1.26 -17.32 10.47
CA ALA A 318 -0.06 -16.59 10.83
C ALA A 318 -0.39 -15.16 11.31
N VAL A 319 -1.21 -14.42 10.57
CA VAL A 319 -1.61 -13.07 10.99
C VAL A 319 -2.41 -13.12 12.29
N ALA A 320 -3.31 -14.09 12.45
CA ALA A 320 -4.14 -14.25 13.63
C ALA A 320 -3.32 -14.54 14.89
N PHE A 321 -2.34 -15.46 14.81
CA PHE A 321 -1.51 -15.83 15.96
C PHE A 321 -0.47 -14.77 16.34
N PHE A 322 0.10 -14.07 15.35
CA PHE A 322 1.32 -13.30 15.59
C PHE A 322 1.14 -11.78 15.53
N SER A 323 0.06 -11.23 14.96
CA SER A 323 -0.04 -9.77 14.76
C SER A 323 -0.58 -9.06 16.01
N LYS A 324 0.18 -8.09 16.52
CA LYS A 324 -0.21 -7.22 17.65
C LYS A 324 -1.05 -6.03 17.18
N VAL A 325 -0.77 -5.53 15.99
CA VAL A 325 -1.48 -4.40 15.38
C VAL A 325 -1.85 -4.77 13.94
N ILE A 326 -3.14 -4.72 13.63
CA ILE A 326 -3.67 -5.03 12.30
C ILE A 326 -4.41 -3.82 11.77
N PHE A 327 -3.91 -3.26 10.66
CA PHE A 327 -4.68 -2.33 9.83
C PHE A 327 -5.19 -3.08 8.60
N PRO A 328 -6.40 -2.78 8.11
CA PRO A 328 -6.94 -3.33 6.86
C PRO A 328 -5.94 -3.32 5.70
N ARG A 329 -5.15 -2.25 5.51
CA ARG A 329 -4.09 -2.19 4.48
C ARG A 329 -3.09 -3.35 4.51
N TYR A 330 -2.82 -3.94 5.68
CA TYR A 330 -1.92 -5.09 5.82
C TYR A 330 -2.52 -6.40 5.30
N LEU A 331 -3.84 -6.44 5.11
CA LEU A 331 -4.62 -7.60 4.72
C LEU A 331 -4.96 -7.63 3.22
N ILE A 332 -4.44 -6.69 2.43
CA ILE A 332 -4.75 -6.51 1.00
C ILE A 332 -4.54 -7.77 0.15
N PHE A 333 -3.61 -8.64 0.52
CA PHE A 333 -3.36 -9.89 -0.20
C PHE A 333 -4.48 -10.93 0.02
N PHE A 334 -5.22 -10.88 1.14
CA PHE A 334 -6.44 -11.67 1.31
C PHE A 334 -7.55 -11.21 0.38
N ALA A 335 -7.69 -9.89 0.20
CA ALA A 335 -8.62 -9.32 -0.76
C ALA A 335 -8.31 -9.82 -2.19
N THR A 336 -7.03 -9.89 -2.56
CA THR A 336 -6.60 -10.43 -3.85
C THR A 336 -6.92 -11.91 -4.01
N MET A 337 -6.72 -12.75 -2.98
CA MET A 337 -7.12 -14.17 -3.02
C MET A 337 -8.61 -14.33 -3.31
N LEU A 338 -9.45 -13.60 -2.57
CA LEU A 338 -10.91 -13.64 -2.76
C LEU A 338 -11.31 -13.09 -4.13
N LEU A 339 -10.65 -12.04 -4.62
CA LEU A 339 -10.89 -11.50 -5.96
C LEU A 339 -10.60 -12.54 -7.06
N LEU A 340 -9.48 -13.27 -6.97
CA LEU A 340 -9.11 -14.27 -7.97
C LEU A 340 -10.15 -15.41 -8.05
N THR A 341 -10.60 -15.93 -6.91
CA THR A 341 -11.61 -16.99 -6.88
C THR A 341 -13.01 -16.46 -7.21
N ALA A 342 -13.34 -15.21 -6.86
CA ALA A 342 -14.58 -14.55 -7.28
C ALA A 342 -14.64 -14.45 -8.81
N SER A 343 -13.53 -14.03 -9.42
CA SER A 343 -13.39 -13.91 -10.88
C SER A 343 -13.58 -15.26 -11.56
N PHE A 344 -12.99 -16.32 -11.00
CA PHE A 344 -13.20 -17.68 -11.44
C PHE A 344 -14.68 -18.08 -11.37
N TYR A 345 -15.33 -17.88 -10.22
CA TYR A 345 -16.74 -18.23 -10.02
C TYR A 345 -17.65 -17.52 -11.04
N VAL A 346 -17.58 -16.19 -11.09
CA VAL A 346 -18.40 -15.37 -11.98
C VAL A 346 -18.18 -15.74 -13.45
N GLY A 347 -16.95 -16.09 -13.84
CA GLY A 347 -16.63 -16.52 -15.19
C GLY A 347 -17.15 -17.91 -15.58
N GLN A 348 -17.43 -18.79 -14.61
CA GLN A 348 -18.09 -20.08 -14.85
C GLN A 348 -19.62 -19.97 -15.00
N LEU A 349 -20.23 -18.86 -14.56
CA LEU A 349 -21.67 -18.70 -14.61
C LEU A 349 -22.19 -18.47 -16.05
N LYS A 350 -23.49 -18.76 -16.23
CA LYS A 350 -24.25 -18.38 -17.43
C LYS A 350 -24.13 -16.87 -17.66
N ARG A 351 -24.05 -16.45 -18.93
CA ARG A 351 -23.79 -15.06 -19.30
C ARG A 351 -24.77 -14.06 -18.68
N SER A 352 -26.06 -14.40 -18.59
CA SER A 352 -27.08 -13.54 -17.96
C SER A 352 -26.81 -13.31 -16.47
N LEU A 353 -26.52 -14.38 -15.73
CA LEU A 353 -26.23 -14.29 -14.29
C LEU A 353 -24.90 -13.59 -14.02
N SER A 354 -23.86 -13.85 -14.83
CA SER A 354 -22.60 -13.08 -14.72
C SER A 354 -22.85 -11.58 -14.91
N LYS A 355 -23.67 -11.18 -15.89
CA LYS A 355 -24.01 -9.77 -16.12
C LYS A 355 -24.74 -9.16 -14.92
N LEU A 356 -25.71 -9.87 -14.34
CA LEU A 356 -26.44 -9.43 -13.16
C LEU A 356 -25.51 -9.21 -11.96
N ILE A 357 -24.61 -10.17 -11.69
CA ILE A 357 -23.65 -10.06 -10.58
C ILE A 357 -22.66 -8.92 -10.82
N LEU A 358 -22.17 -8.76 -12.06
CA LEU A 358 -21.29 -7.64 -12.41
C LEU A 358 -22.02 -6.29 -12.30
N ALA A 359 -23.30 -6.22 -12.66
CA ALA A 359 -24.11 -5.02 -12.45
C ALA A 359 -24.28 -4.70 -10.96
N ALA A 360 -24.53 -5.71 -10.11
CA ALA A 360 -24.58 -5.53 -8.66
C ALA A 360 -23.22 -5.05 -8.11
N ALA A 361 -22.11 -5.63 -8.58
CA ALA A 361 -20.77 -5.19 -8.21
C ALA A 361 -20.49 -3.74 -8.65
N ILE A 362 -20.97 -3.33 -9.84
CA ILE A 362 -20.89 -1.95 -10.31
C ILE A 362 -21.69 -1.02 -9.39
N ILE A 363 -22.91 -1.37 -8.99
CA ILE A 363 -23.73 -0.52 -8.11
C ILE A 363 -23.03 -0.28 -6.77
N VAL A 364 -22.53 -1.36 -6.14
CA VAL A 364 -21.74 -1.25 -4.90
C VAL A 364 -20.50 -0.39 -5.15
N SER A 365 -19.77 -0.65 -6.22
CA SER A 365 -18.53 0.07 -6.54
C SER A 365 -18.75 1.53 -6.91
N LEU A 366 -19.89 1.90 -7.49
CA LEU A 366 -20.24 3.29 -7.79
C LEU A 366 -20.50 4.06 -6.49
N TYR A 367 -21.18 3.44 -5.51
CA TYR A 367 -21.37 4.03 -4.19
C TYR A 367 -20.03 4.30 -3.51
N TYR A 368 -19.19 3.27 -3.33
CA TYR A 368 -17.88 3.44 -2.69
C TYR A 368 -16.93 4.31 -3.51
N GLY A 369 -16.90 4.10 -4.82
CA GLY A 369 -16.04 4.85 -5.74
C GLY A 369 -16.37 6.34 -5.75
N TRP A 370 -17.66 6.70 -5.76
CA TRP A 370 -18.05 8.11 -5.65
C TRP A 370 -17.55 8.73 -4.34
N ILE A 371 -17.70 8.02 -3.22
CA ILE A 371 -17.23 8.49 -1.91
C ILE A 371 -15.68 8.63 -1.90
N ILE A 372 -14.94 7.61 -2.37
CA ILE A 372 -13.47 7.63 -2.45
C ILE A 372 -12.97 8.80 -3.31
N LEU A 373 -13.63 9.06 -4.44
CA LEU A 373 -13.19 10.06 -5.42
C LEU A 373 -13.65 11.49 -5.09
N PHE A 374 -14.82 11.64 -4.47
CA PHE A 374 -15.50 12.93 -4.37
C PHE A 374 -15.97 13.30 -2.96
N ASN A 375 -16.10 12.37 -2.01
CA ASN A 375 -16.62 12.69 -0.68
C ASN A 375 -16.02 11.80 0.43
N GLN A 376 -14.71 11.94 0.65
CA GLN A 376 -13.94 11.09 1.54
C GLN A 376 -14.40 11.07 3.02
N PRO A 377 -14.94 12.16 3.62
CA PRO A 377 -15.44 12.13 4.99
C PRO A 377 -16.53 11.07 5.26
N LEU A 378 -17.26 10.66 4.22
CA LEU A 378 -18.31 9.64 4.30
C LEU A 378 -17.79 8.21 4.06
N LEU A 379 -16.48 8.00 3.95
CA LEU A 379 -15.91 6.66 3.74
C LEU A 379 -16.34 5.71 4.86
N PRO A 380 -17.06 4.62 4.54
CA PRO A 380 -17.56 3.66 5.53
C PRO A 380 -16.45 2.68 5.93
N PHE A 381 -15.29 3.22 6.33
CA PHE A 381 -14.18 2.42 6.82
C PHE A 381 -14.50 1.77 8.16
N PRO A 382 -13.85 0.64 8.48
CA PRO A 382 -13.68 0.21 9.86
C PRO A 382 -13.16 1.37 10.72
N GLU A 383 -13.55 1.39 12.00
CA GLU A 383 -13.23 2.49 12.92
C GLU A 383 -11.73 2.81 12.95
N ILE A 384 -10.87 1.79 12.89
CA ILE A 384 -9.42 1.95 12.92
C ILE A 384 -8.90 2.79 11.73
N ASP A 385 -9.40 2.58 10.52
CA ASP A 385 -8.98 3.28 9.31
C ASP A 385 -9.67 4.63 9.17
N ARG A 386 -10.91 4.73 9.66
CA ARG A 386 -11.58 6.02 9.82
C ARG A 386 -10.78 6.93 10.76
N GLY A 387 -10.26 6.38 11.86
CA GLY A 387 -9.32 7.05 12.75
C GLY A 387 -8.03 7.47 12.06
N GLN A 388 -7.45 6.65 11.18
CA GLN A 388 -6.18 6.98 10.52
C GLN A 388 -6.31 8.03 9.41
N TYR A 389 -7.30 7.89 8.52
CA TYR A 389 -7.35 8.67 7.29
C TYR A 389 -8.32 9.86 7.35
N ILE A 390 -9.29 9.85 8.27
CA ILE A 390 -10.39 10.82 8.27
C ILE A 390 -10.45 11.64 9.57
N GLU A 391 -10.48 11.00 10.73
CA GLU A 391 -10.88 11.67 11.98
C GLU A 391 -9.75 11.91 12.99
N GLY A 392 -8.69 11.09 12.93
CA GLY A 392 -7.61 11.12 13.91
C GLY A 392 -6.44 12.03 13.53
N GLU A 393 -5.43 12.05 14.38
CA GLU A 393 -4.28 12.96 14.32
C GLU A 393 -3.46 12.81 13.03
N CYS A 394 -3.44 11.62 12.46
CA CYS A 394 -2.71 11.30 11.23
C CYS A 394 -3.34 11.83 9.94
N ALA A 395 -4.58 12.34 9.99
CA ALA A 395 -5.25 12.91 8.83
C ALA A 395 -4.90 14.39 8.65
N GLY A 396 -4.20 14.73 7.56
CA GLY A 396 -3.55 16.01 7.33
C GLY A 396 -4.45 17.16 6.87
N TYR A 397 -5.65 17.31 7.42
CA TYR A 397 -6.56 18.42 7.09
C TYR A 397 -5.90 19.77 7.40
N GLY A 398 -6.03 20.76 6.51
CA GLY A 398 -5.46 22.11 6.72
C GLY A 398 -3.99 22.26 6.37
N THR A 399 -3.27 21.18 6.06
CA THR A 399 -1.81 21.22 5.78
C THR A 399 -1.48 22.06 4.56
N ARG A 400 -2.29 21.95 3.49
CA ARG A 400 -2.13 22.75 2.28
C ARG A 400 -2.42 24.22 2.57
N GLU A 401 -3.50 24.50 3.27
CA GLU A 401 -3.97 25.84 3.62
C GLU A 401 -2.96 26.57 4.54
N ILE A 402 -2.37 25.87 5.51
CA ILE A 402 -1.29 26.39 6.35
C ILE A 402 -0.08 26.79 5.50
N MET A 403 0.30 25.95 4.53
CA MET A 403 1.44 26.22 3.66
C MET A 403 1.17 27.34 2.65
N GLU A 404 -0.06 27.46 2.16
CA GLU A 404 -0.51 28.60 1.34
C GLU A 404 -0.50 29.90 2.14
N PHE A 405 -0.98 29.87 3.40
CA PHE A 405 -0.87 31.00 4.33
C PHE A 405 0.58 31.40 4.59
N ALA A 406 1.45 30.43 4.91
CA ALA A 406 2.87 30.67 5.14
C ALA A 406 3.55 31.27 3.91
N ARG A 407 3.18 30.83 2.70
CA ARG A 407 3.72 31.38 1.45
C ARG A 407 3.26 32.82 1.20
N ALA A 408 2.01 33.15 1.52
CA ALA A 408 1.53 34.53 1.45
C ALA A 408 2.29 35.45 2.42
N LYS A 409 2.54 34.98 3.66
CA LYS A 409 3.30 35.73 4.66
C LYS A 409 4.79 35.83 4.31
N SER A 410 5.34 34.82 3.64
CA SER A 410 6.73 34.81 3.23
C SER A 410 7.07 35.76 2.09
N ALA A 411 6.08 36.44 1.48
CA ALA A 411 6.28 37.50 0.49
C ALA A 411 6.84 38.80 1.11
N ASP A 412 6.46 39.10 2.35
CA ASP A 412 6.96 40.25 3.11
C ASP A 412 8.27 39.88 3.83
N LYS A 413 8.20 38.85 4.67
CA LYS A 413 9.28 38.44 5.57
C LYS A 413 9.35 36.92 5.67
N PRO A 414 10.55 36.29 5.64
CA PRO A 414 10.66 34.83 5.68
C PRO A 414 9.88 34.19 6.83
N VAL A 415 9.37 32.98 6.62
CA VAL A 415 8.51 32.30 7.59
C VAL A 415 9.23 31.11 8.23
N ILE A 416 9.07 30.94 9.54
CA ILE A 416 9.44 29.74 10.27
C ILE A 416 8.17 29.08 10.81
N LEU A 417 7.97 27.80 10.50
CA LEU A 417 6.90 26.97 11.05
C LEU A 417 7.50 26.01 12.09
N LEU A 418 7.15 26.19 13.35
CA LEU A 418 7.45 25.27 14.45
C LEU A 418 6.37 24.18 14.47
N ALA A 419 6.69 23.00 14.01
CA ALA A 419 5.76 21.88 13.87
C ALA A 419 5.84 20.93 15.09
N GLU A 420 4.68 20.53 15.62
CA GLU A 420 4.56 19.50 16.68
C GLU A 420 4.87 18.11 16.11
N GLY A 421 6.16 17.84 16.00
CA GLY A 421 6.74 16.60 15.53
C GLY A 421 7.18 16.63 14.07
N ASN A 422 8.21 15.84 13.80
CA ASN A 422 8.58 15.35 12.48
C ASN A 422 8.50 13.81 12.52
N PHE A 423 9.05 13.10 11.52
CA PHE A 423 9.08 11.64 11.50
C PHE A 423 7.67 11.01 11.44
N GLY A 424 6.93 11.39 10.40
CA GLY A 424 5.55 10.95 10.16
C GLY A 424 4.51 11.91 10.71
N LEU A 425 4.92 12.92 11.48
CA LEU A 425 3.99 13.90 12.06
C LEU A 425 3.84 15.15 11.19
N ILE A 426 3.19 16.18 11.73
CA ILE A 426 2.78 17.38 10.99
C ILE A 426 3.92 18.09 10.25
N GLY A 427 5.14 18.10 10.81
CA GLY A 427 6.30 18.68 10.13
C GLY A 427 6.61 18.02 8.78
N ASP A 428 6.47 16.70 8.67
CA ASP A 428 6.71 15.97 7.42
C ASP A 428 5.57 16.20 6.42
N MET A 429 4.32 16.30 6.90
CA MET A 429 3.17 16.63 6.06
C MET A 429 3.26 18.05 5.47
N LEU A 430 3.65 19.04 6.27
CA LEU A 430 3.93 20.40 5.78
C LEU A 430 5.08 20.41 4.77
N ASN A 431 6.14 19.62 5.01
CA ASN A 431 7.29 19.53 4.11
C ASN A 431 6.89 19.02 2.71
N VAL A 432 5.88 18.16 2.58
CA VAL A 432 5.40 17.69 1.28
C VAL A 432 4.88 18.85 0.42
N HIS A 433 4.28 19.87 1.03
CA HIS A 433 3.75 21.04 0.33
C HIS A 433 4.76 22.18 0.13
N LEU A 434 6.01 22.02 0.59
CA LEU A 434 7.09 22.98 0.40
C LEU A 434 7.58 22.98 -1.05
N LEU A 435 7.56 24.15 -1.70
CA LEU A 435 7.97 24.34 -3.08
C LEU A 435 9.44 24.78 -3.19
N PRO A 436 10.12 24.48 -4.32
CA PRO A 436 11.43 25.05 -4.60
C PRO A 436 11.40 26.58 -4.58
N GLY A 437 12.25 27.20 -3.77
CA GLY A 437 12.35 28.65 -3.64
C GLY A 437 11.44 29.27 -2.57
N ASP A 438 10.61 28.48 -1.88
CA ASP A 438 9.85 28.98 -0.73
C ASP A 438 10.79 29.56 0.35
N ARG A 439 10.52 30.79 0.80
CA ARG A 439 11.17 31.41 1.97
C ARG A 439 10.53 30.93 3.27
N ILE A 440 10.39 29.61 3.40
CA ILE A 440 9.71 28.94 4.51
C ILE A 440 10.65 27.87 5.08
N ASP A 441 10.96 27.97 6.37
CA ASP A 441 11.67 26.96 7.13
C ASP A 441 10.68 26.18 8.02
N ILE A 442 10.80 24.86 8.08
CA ILE A 442 9.92 23.99 8.87
C ILE A 442 10.77 23.24 9.88
N ARG A 443 10.54 23.51 11.16
CA ARG A 443 11.29 22.94 12.28
C ARG A 443 10.37 22.03 13.08
N GLY A 444 10.64 20.73 13.08
CA GLY A 444 9.89 19.75 13.87
C GLY A 444 10.45 19.60 15.28
N PHE A 445 9.59 19.69 16.28
CA PHE A 445 9.92 19.48 17.70
C PHE A 445 8.99 18.42 18.30
N TRP A 446 9.54 17.43 18.99
CA TRP A 446 8.75 16.40 19.67
C TRP A 446 9.25 16.19 21.12
N PRO A 447 8.46 16.59 22.14
CA PRO A 447 7.25 17.41 22.04
C PRO A 447 7.56 18.87 21.63
N LEU A 448 6.55 19.60 21.16
CA LEU A 448 6.62 21.06 21.00
C LEU A 448 6.01 21.70 22.26
N GLU A 449 6.85 22.21 23.14
CA GLU A 449 6.46 22.80 24.42
C GLU A 449 6.90 24.27 24.52
N GLU A 450 6.57 24.90 25.65
CA GLU A 450 6.89 26.30 25.95
C GLU A 450 8.36 26.67 25.70
N LEU A 451 9.29 25.80 26.13
CA LEU A 451 10.72 26.05 25.96
C LEU A 451 11.09 26.32 24.50
N GLN A 452 10.60 25.50 23.58
CA GLN A 452 10.87 25.67 22.15
C GLN A 452 10.21 26.94 21.61
N LEU A 453 9.02 27.32 22.09
CA LEU A 453 8.37 28.57 21.72
C LEU A 453 9.22 29.78 22.17
N LEU A 454 9.65 29.80 23.44
CA LEU A 454 10.49 30.85 24.01
C LEU A 454 11.85 30.97 23.30
N GLU A 455 12.51 29.85 23.05
CA GLU A 455 13.81 29.82 22.34
C GLU A 455 13.73 30.39 20.91
N ASN A 456 12.56 30.27 20.25
CA ASN A 456 12.34 30.79 18.90
C ASN A 456 11.76 32.21 18.88
N GLN A 457 11.43 32.84 20.02
CA GLN A 457 10.98 34.24 20.04
C GLN A 457 12.05 35.21 19.49
N LYS A 458 13.33 34.87 19.65
CA LYS A 458 14.45 35.63 19.08
C LYS A 458 14.40 35.74 17.55
N GLU A 459 13.73 34.79 16.89
CA GLU A 459 13.63 34.74 15.43
C GLU A 459 12.60 35.74 14.88
N ILE A 460 11.67 36.25 15.71
CA ILE A 460 10.58 37.15 15.32
C ILE A 460 11.13 38.46 14.72
N GLY A 461 12.34 38.88 15.10
CA GLY A 461 12.98 40.07 14.53
C GLY A 461 13.22 39.93 13.02
N ALA A 462 13.70 38.77 12.56
CA ALA A 462 14.06 38.52 11.16
C ALA A 462 13.02 37.69 10.39
N ASN A 463 12.16 36.94 11.08
CA ASN A 463 11.18 36.03 10.49
C ASN A 463 9.76 36.24 11.04
N ASN A 464 8.74 35.82 10.27
CA ASN A 464 7.40 35.56 10.77
C ASN A 464 7.38 34.14 11.36
N VAL A 465 7.08 33.99 12.64
CA VAL A 465 7.18 32.70 13.33
C VAL A 465 5.80 32.20 13.71
N TYR A 466 5.45 30.99 13.27
CA TYR A 466 4.19 30.33 13.58
C TYR A 466 4.42 28.96 14.18
N ALA A 467 3.51 28.51 15.04
CA ALA A 467 3.51 27.17 15.61
C ALA A 467 2.31 26.35 15.10
N VAL A 468 2.56 25.09 14.74
CA VAL A 468 1.56 24.17 14.20
C VAL A 468 1.42 22.95 15.11
N PHE A 469 0.25 22.80 15.71
CA PHE A 469 -0.08 21.69 16.61
C PHE A 469 -1.07 20.73 15.97
N SER A 470 -0.85 19.43 16.19
CA SER A 470 -1.61 18.34 15.56
C SER A 470 -2.16 17.29 16.53
N GLN A 471 -1.58 17.19 17.72
CA GLN A 471 -1.87 16.20 18.77
C GLN A 471 -2.58 16.87 19.96
N ARG A 472 -2.20 18.12 20.26
CA ARG A 472 -2.71 18.87 21.41
C ARG A 472 -4.06 19.53 21.11
N LYS A 473 -4.94 19.57 22.13
CA LYS A 473 -6.25 20.24 22.08
C LYS A 473 -6.39 21.41 23.06
N ILE A 474 -5.61 21.39 24.15
CA ILE A 474 -5.66 22.39 25.21
C ILE A 474 -4.31 23.06 25.26
N PHE A 475 -4.31 24.40 25.24
CA PHE A 475 -3.12 25.22 25.21
C PHE A 475 -3.06 26.07 26.49
N PRO A 476 -1.93 26.07 27.21
CA PRO A 476 -1.75 26.95 28.36
C PRO A 476 -1.87 28.42 27.97
N LYS A 477 -2.45 29.25 28.85
CA LYS A 477 -2.75 30.66 28.55
C LYS A 477 -1.49 31.54 28.60
N GLU A 478 -0.51 31.09 29.37
CA GLU A 478 0.79 31.72 29.58
C GLU A 478 1.74 31.57 28.37
N TRP A 479 1.44 30.65 27.44
CA TRP A 479 2.27 30.48 26.26
C TRP A 479 2.19 31.72 25.36
N PRO A 480 3.31 32.17 24.78
CA PRO A 480 3.36 33.38 23.97
C PRO A 480 2.83 33.11 22.56
N ILE A 481 1.60 32.63 22.43
CA ILE A 481 1.01 32.23 21.15
C ILE A 481 -0.40 32.79 20.99
N LYS A 482 -0.73 33.16 19.76
CA LYS A 482 -2.06 33.65 19.38
C LYS A 482 -2.65 32.78 18.29
N LEU A 483 -3.85 32.22 18.53
CA LEU A 483 -4.51 31.37 17.54
C LEU A 483 -4.85 32.17 16.28
N ILE A 484 -4.44 31.66 15.12
CA ILE A 484 -4.71 32.25 13.81
C ILE A 484 -5.76 31.43 13.06
N MET A 485 -5.59 30.11 13.01
CA MET A 485 -6.50 29.20 12.32
C MET A 485 -6.66 27.88 13.07
N LYS A 486 -7.84 27.28 12.96
CA LYS A 486 -8.17 25.95 13.44
C LYS A 486 -8.83 25.17 12.30
N TYR A 487 -8.29 23.99 12.01
CA TYR A 487 -8.78 23.08 10.97
C TYR A 487 -9.43 21.88 11.62
N ASP A 488 -10.74 21.93 11.80
CA ASP A 488 -11.53 20.83 12.35
C ASP A 488 -11.57 19.65 11.38
N LYS A 489 -11.38 18.44 11.92
CA LYS A 489 -11.52 17.20 11.16
C LYS A 489 -12.96 16.69 11.25
N PRO A 490 -13.42 15.86 10.29
CA PRO A 490 -14.73 15.22 10.38
C PRO A 490 -14.96 14.57 11.75
N GLY A 491 -16.17 14.75 12.29
CA GLY A 491 -16.52 14.31 13.64
C GLY A 491 -16.06 15.24 14.77
N ALA A 492 -15.32 16.32 14.47
CA ALA A 492 -14.86 17.36 15.41
C ALA A 492 -14.10 16.82 16.65
N ARG A 493 -13.49 15.63 16.53
CA ARG A 493 -12.75 14.98 17.61
C ARG A 493 -11.33 15.50 17.71
N THR A 494 -10.70 15.84 16.59
CA THR A 494 -9.34 16.38 16.51
C THR A 494 -9.32 17.55 15.52
N ALA A 495 -8.30 18.39 15.64
CA ALA A 495 -8.09 19.54 14.76
C ALA A 495 -6.60 19.85 14.68
N TYR A 496 -6.20 20.54 13.60
CA TYR A 496 -4.89 21.18 13.54
C TYR A 496 -5.02 22.65 13.86
N TYR A 497 -4.01 23.18 14.56
CA TYR A 497 -4.01 24.54 15.03
C TYR A 497 -2.79 25.26 14.51
N LEU A 498 -2.99 26.45 13.94
CA LEU A 498 -1.93 27.38 13.57
C LEU A 498 -1.97 28.57 14.53
N PHE A 499 -0.85 28.82 15.18
CA PHE A 499 -0.65 29.96 16.06
C PHE A 499 0.46 30.87 15.53
N GLU A 500 0.34 32.16 15.80
CA GLU A 500 1.43 33.13 15.69
C GLU A 500 2.21 33.15 17.00
N LEU A 501 3.54 33.12 16.94
CA LEU A 501 4.39 33.29 18.10
C LEU A 501 4.53 34.78 18.41
N LEU A 502 4.18 35.17 19.63
CA LEU A 502 4.24 36.55 20.12
C LEU A 502 5.66 36.89 20.60
N PRO A 503 6.09 38.15 20.44
CA PRO A 503 7.35 38.61 21.04
C PRO A 503 7.27 38.52 22.57
N LYS A 504 8.43 38.51 23.22
CA LYS A 504 8.52 38.56 24.68
C LYS A 504 7.86 39.86 25.16
N GLU A 505 6.87 39.76 26.06
CA GLU A 505 6.34 40.94 26.74
C GLU A 505 7.51 41.63 27.46
N GLN A 506 7.68 42.94 27.20
CA GLN A 506 8.74 43.75 27.80
C GLN A 506 8.44 44.07 29.25
#